data_AF-Q4TBR8-F1
#
_entry.id   AF-Q4TBR8-F1
#
_cell.length_a   1.000
_cell.length_b   1.000
_cell.length_c   1.000
_cell.angle_alpha   90.00
_cell.angle_beta   90.00
_cell.angle_gamma   90.00
#
_symmetry.space_group_name_H-M   'P 1'
#
loop_
_entity.id
_entity.type
_entity.pdbx_description
1 polymer ?
#
loop_
_entity_poly.entity_id
_entity_poly.type
_entity_poly.pdbx_seq_one_letter_code
_entity_poly.pdbx_strand_id
1 'polypeptide(L)'
;MCPSKKSAEATKNDPPMAAENFTAQVIILNHPGQISQGYAPVLDCHTAHIACKFSELKEKIDRRSGKKLEDNPKTLKSGDAAIITMVPGKPMCVESFSQYPPLGRFAVRDMRQTVAVGVIKSVEKKAASGGKVTKSAQNAGRMGKGSFKYAWVLDKLKAERERGITIDIALWKFETSKYYVTIIDAPGHRDFIKNMITGTSQADCAVLIVAAGVGEFEAGISKNGQTREHALLAYTLGVKQLIICVNKMDSTEPPYSEARFNEIVSEVSNFVKKIGYQTKSIPFIPISGWHGDNMLEPSGNMPWFKEWAIERKEGNASGKTLFNALDSIVPPSRPVDKPLRLPLQDVYKIGGIGTVPVGRVESGILKPGTIVTFAPVNLTTEVKSVEMHHESLAEALPGDNVGFNVKNVA
;
A
#
# COMPACT_ATOMS: atom_id res chain seq x y z
N MET A 1 -12.48 12.41 -44.20
CA MET A 1 -11.70 11.15 -44.25
C MET A 1 -11.09 10.94 -42.87
N CYS A 2 -11.78 10.19 -42.01
CA CYS A 2 -11.29 9.84 -40.68
C CYS A 2 -10.34 8.64 -40.80
N PRO A 3 -9.14 8.66 -40.19
CA PRO A 3 -8.27 7.49 -40.21
C PRO A 3 -8.88 6.38 -39.34
N SER A 4 -8.95 5.21 -39.95
CA SER A 4 -9.49 3.95 -39.47
C SER A 4 -8.97 3.52 -38.09
N LYS A 5 -9.90 3.10 -37.23
CA LYS A 5 -9.67 2.29 -36.03
C LYS A 5 -8.69 1.15 -36.34
N LYS A 6 -7.46 1.22 -35.81
CA LYS A 6 -6.63 0.03 -35.66
C LYS A 6 -7.20 -0.80 -34.51
N SER A 7 -7.59 -2.02 -34.84
CA SER A 7 -7.90 -3.10 -33.92
C SER A 7 -6.83 -3.24 -32.84
N ALA A 8 -7.27 -3.29 -31.58
CA ALA A 8 -6.44 -3.75 -30.47
C ALA A 8 -6.13 -5.24 -30.68
N GLU A 9 -5.03 -5.53 -31.39
CA GLU A 9 -4.52 -6.88 -31.59
C GLU A 9 -3.88 -7.40 -30.29
N ALA A 10 -4.43 -8.50 -29.81
CA ALA A 10 -3.85 -9.51 -28.92
C ALA A 10 -2.93 -9.00 -27.79
N THR A 11 -3.55 -8.59 -26.68
CA THR A 11 -2.90 -8.65 -25.35
C THR A 11 -2.38 -10.08 -25.16
N LYS A 12 -1.07 -10.25 -24.93
CA LYS A 12 -0.45 -11.56 -24.68
C LYS A 12 -1.29 -12.33 -23.65
N ASN A 13 -1.78 -13.50 -24.05
CA ASN A 13 -2.69 -14.34 -23.26
C ASN A 13 -1.92 -14.93 -22.05
N ASP A 14 -1.78 -14.14 -20.98
CA ASP A 14 -1.07 -14.49 -19.74
C ASP A 14 -2.03 -14.38 -18.54
N PRO A 15 -2.87 -15.41 -18.32
CA PRO A 15 -3.76 -15.44 -17.17
C PRO A 15 -2.97 -15.53 -15.86
N PRO A 16 -3.46 -14.92 -14.76
CA PRO A 16 -2.88 -15.13 -13.44
C PRO A 16 -3.03 -16.61 -13.06
N MET A 17 -2.00 -17.20 -12.44
CA MET A 17 -2.01 -18.60 -12.01
C MET A 17 -1.51 -18.71 -10.57
N ALA A 18 -1.90 -19.78 -9.89
CA ALA A 18 -1.36 -20.07 -8.56
C ALA A 18 0.15 -20.32 -8.64
N ALA A 19 0.90 -19.71 -7.74
CA ALA A 19 2.33 -19.99 -7.60
C ALA A 19 2.53 -21.34 -6.90
N GLU A 20 3.30 -22.24 -7.51
CA GLU A 20 3.78 -23.47 -6.88
C GLU A 20 4.93 -23.15 -5.92
N ASN A 21 5.87 -22.36 -6.42
CA ASN A 21 6.94 -21.75 -5.65
C ASN A 21 7.34 -20.42 -6.32
N PHE A 22 8.08 -19.58 -5.59
CA PHE A 22 8.63 -18.36 -6.16
C PHE A 22 9.98 -18.05 -5.53
N THR A 23 10.87 -17.46 -6.32
CA THR A 23 12.17 -16.98 -5.85
C THR A 23 12.07 -15.48 -5.59
N ALA A 24 12.38 -15.07 -4.36
CA ALA A 24 12.31 -13.69 -3.94
C ALA A 24 13.62 -13.22 -3.30
N GLN A 25 13.92 -11.94 -3.49
CA GLN A 25 14.92 -11.24 -2.71
C GLN A 25 14.27 -10.73 -1.43
N VAL A 26 14.76 -11.17 -0.28
CA VAL A 26 14.21 -10.86 1.03
C VAL A 26 15.26 -10.15 1.86
N ILE A 27 14.88 -9.05 2.52
CA ILE A 27 15.71 -8.27 3.43
C ILE A 27 15.17 -8.47 4.84
N ILE A 28 15.97 -9.08 5.71
CA ILE A 28 15.61 -9.31 7.11
C ILE A 28 15.79 -8.02 7.88
N LEU A 29 14.73 -7.57 8.56
CA LEU A 29 14.71 -6.30 9.27
C LEU A 29 14.96 -6.50 10.76
N ASN A 30 13.98 -7.07 11.46
CA ASN A 30 13.91 -7.11 12.92
C ASN A 30 13.49 -8.50 13.42
N HIS A 31 14.21 -9.54 13.01
CA HIS A 31 13.98 -10.89 13.54
C HIS A 31 14.76 -11.09 14.85
N PRO A 32 14.12 -11.58 15.94
CA PRO A 32 14.75 -11.69 17.27
C PRO A 32 15.80 -12.81 17.36
N GLY A 33 15.73 -13.80 16.47
CA GLY A 33 16.68 -14.92 16.38
C GLY A 33 17.32 -15.04 15.00
N GLN A 34 17.67 -16.26 14.62
CA GLN A 34 18.17 -16.60 13.29
C GLN A 34 17.08 -17.28 12.47
N ILE A 35 17.02 -16.98 11.18
CA ILE A 35 16.13 -17.63 10.22
C ILE A 35 16.90 -18.74 9.53
N SER A 36 16.37 -19.95 9.56
CA SER A 36 16.92 -21.13 8.89
C SER A 36 15.95 -21.69 7.84
N GLN A 37 16.45 -22.59 7.01
CA GLN A 37 15.63 -23.33 6.06
C GLN A 37 14.47 -24.04 6.78
N GLY A 38 13.26 -23.95 6.21
CA GLY A 38 12.04 -24.49 6.80
C GLY A 38 11.25 -23.53 7.68
N TYR A 39 11.76 -22.33 7.94
CA TYR A 39 11.02 -21.24 8.59
C TYR A 39 9.74 -20.91 7.81
N ALA A 40 8.60 -20.82 8.51
CA ALA A 40 7.28 -20.69 7.88
C ALA A 40 6.50 -19.47 8.42
N PRO A 41 6.95 -18.24 8.12
CA PRO A 41 6.26 -17.02 8.51
C PRO A 41 5.03 -16.76 7.64
N VAL A 42 4.23 -15.77 8.02
CA VAL A 42 3.09 -15.31 7.24
C VAL A 42 3.52 -14.23 6.26
N LEU A 43 3.12 -14.36 5.00
CA LEU A 43 3.36 -13.38 3.96
C LEU A 43 2.11 -12.56 3.71
N ASP A 44 2.30 -11.25 3.75
CA ASP A 44 1.36 -10.24 3.29
C ASP A 44 1.77 -9.80 1.88
N CYS A 45 1.01 -10.22 0.88
CA CYS A 45 1.21 -9.83 -0.52
C CYS A 45 -0.11 -9.29 -1.07
N HIS A 46 -0.21 -7.97 -1.21
CA HIS A 46 -1.45 -7.27 -1.58
C HIS A 46 -2.61 -7.65 -0.62
N THR A 47 -3.70 -8.27 -1.09
CA THR A 47 -4.81 -8.76 -0.24
C THR A 47 -4.56 -10.15 0.37
N ALA A 48 -3.52 -10.88 -0.07
CA ALA A 48 -3.27 -12.24 0.37
C ALA A 48 -2.46 -12.29 1.68
N HIS A 49 -2.96 -13.04 2.65
CA HIS A 49 -2.32 -13.29 3.95
C HIS A 49 -2.12 -14.80 4.14
N ILE A 50 -0.96 -15.33 3.74
CA ILE A 50 -0.73 -16.78 3.62
C ILE A 50 0.63 -17.16 4.23
N ALA A 51 0.64 -18.20 5.06
CA ALA A 51 1.87 -18.81 5.57
C ALA A 51 2.69 -19.39 4.42
N CYS A 52 3.95 -18.98 4.27
CA CYS A 52 4.84 -19.50 3.24
C CYS A 52 6.12 -20.04 3.87
N LYS A 53 6.52 -21.24 3.44
CA LYS A 53 7.73 -21.90 3.91
C LYS A 53 8.93 -21.40 3.12
N PHE A 54 9.99 -21.03 3.83
CA PHE A 54 11.31 -20.74 3.29
C PHE A 54 11.95 -22.07 2.91
N SER A 55 11.72 -22.50 1.66
CA SER A 55 12.10 -23.83 1.19
C SER A 55 13.60 -23.97 1.03
N GLU A 56 14.25 -22.93 0.50
CA GLU A 56 15.69 -22.94 0.21
C GLU A 56 16.25 -21.52 0.33
N LEU A 57 17.34 -21.36 1.07
CA LEU A 57 18.10 -20.12 1.13
C LEU A 57 19.19 -20.20 0.08
N LYS A 58 18.97 -19.64 -1.12
CA LYS A 58 19.89 -19.81 -2.27
C LYS A 58 21.19 -19.06 -2.07
N GLU A 59 21.10 -17.77 -1.79
CA GLU A 59 22.28 -16.91 -1.76
C GLU A 59 22.08 -15.76 -0.78
N LYS A 60 23.13 -15.39 -0.05
CA LYS A 60 23.21 -14.14 0.69
C LYS A 60 23.74 -13.06 -0.23
N ILE A 61 23.12 -11.88 -0.21
CA ILE A 61 23.48 -10.75 -1.06
C ILE A 61 23.72 -9.49 -0.24
N ASP A 62 24.55 -8.59 -0.76
CA ASP A 62 24.73 -7.26 -0.20
C ASP A 62 23.49 -6.39 -0.46
N ARG A 63 23.01 -5.73 0.59
CA ARG A 63 21.75 -4.96 0.56
C ARG A 63 21.77 -3.79 -0.43
N ARG A 64 22.93 -3.17 -0.67
CA ARG A 64 23.04 -1.96 -1.51
C ARG A 64 23.46 -2.26 -2.94
N SER A 65 24.41 -3.16 -3.11
CA SER A 65 24.99 -3.48 -4.42
C SER A 65 24.34 -4.69 -5.09
N GLY A 66 23.57 -5.49 -4.36
CA GLY A 66 22.98 -6.73 -4.87
C GLY A 66 24.01 -7.81 -5.22
N LYS A 67 25.29 -7.59 -4.89
CA LYS A 67 26.37 -8.55 -5.14
C LYS A 67 26.24 -9.72 -4.19
N LYS A 68 26.48 -10.91 -4.73
CA LYS A 68 26.51 -12.17 -3.99
C LYS A 68 27.64 -12.17 -2.97
N LEU A 69 27.31 -12.52 -1.73
CA LEU A 69 28.26 -12.61 -0.61
C LEU A 69 28.55 -14.06 -0.23
N GLU A 70 27.51 -14.90 -0.19
CA GLU A 70 27.61 -16.29 0.24
C GLU A 70 26.61 -17.17 -0.52
N ASP A 71 27.03 -18.38 -0.87
CA ASP A 71 26.19 -19.42 -1.45
C ASP A 71 25.59 -20.31 -0.36
N ASN A 72 24.29 -20.57 -0.44
CA ASN A 72 23.54 -21.46 0.46
C ASN A 72 23.78 -21.20 1.95
N PRO A 73 23.48 -19.98 2.45
CA PRO A 73 23.70 -19.65 3.86
C PRO A 73 22.84 -20.55 4.76
N LYS A 74 23.45 -21.10 5.82
CA LYS A 74 22.72 -21.96 6.79
C LYS A 74 21.74 -21.18 7.64
N THR A 75 22.08 -19.94 8.00
CA THR A 75 21.24 -19.05 8.80
C THR A 75 21.32 -17.60 8.31
N LEU A 76 20.21 -16.88 8.45
CA LEU A 76 20.11 -15.44 8.18
C LEU A 76 19.80 -14.68 9.47
N LYS A 77 20.38 -13.49 9.61
CA LYS A 77 20.14 -12.60 10.77
C LYS A 77 19.60 -11.24 10.33
N SER A 78 19.09 -10.49 11.29
CA SER A 78 18.63 -9.11 11.08
C SER A 78 19.68 -8.24 10.38
N GLY A 79 19.28 -7.55 9.33
CA GLY A 79 20.14 -6.75 8.46
C GLY A 79 20.65 -7.47 7.21
N ASP A 80 20.56 -8.80 7.15
CA ASP A 80 20.97 -9.57 5.97
C ASP A 80 19.95 -9.44 4.84
N ALA A 81 20.43 -9.49 3.60
CA ALA A 81 19.61 -9.68 2.42
C ALA A 81 19.96 -11.02 1.78
N ALA A 82 18.96 -11.75 1.29
CA ALA A 82 19.14 -13.06 0.68
C ALA A 82 18.14 -13.30 -0.45
N ILE A 83 18.50 -14.20 -1.37
CA ILE A 83 17.61 -14.76 -2.37
C ILE A 83 17.09 -16.09 -1.81
N ILE A 84 15.77 -16.22 -1.71
CA ILE A 84 15.09 -17.32 -1.04
C ILE A 84 14.04 -17.91 -1.99
N THR A 85 14.00 -19.23 -2.10
CA THR A 85 12.91 -19.97 -2.74
C THR A 85 11.82 -20.22 -1.69
N MET A 86 10.61 -19.79 -1.98
CA MET A 86 9.48 -19.84 -1.05
C MET A 86 8.34 -20.68 -1.62
N VAL A 87 7.68 -21.45 -0.75
CA VAL A 87 6.54 -22.31 -1.10
C VAL A 87 5.33 -21.89 -0.26
N PRO A 88 4.23 -21.45 -0.88
CA PRO A 88 3.04 -21.04 -0.15
C PRO A 88 2.26 -22.24 0.41
N GLY A 89 1.83 -22.16 1.66
CA GLY A 89 1.06 -23.22 2.32
C GLY A 89 -0.40 -23.30 1.87
N LYS A 90 -0.91 -22.25 1.22
CA LYS A 90 -2.22 -22.20 0.55
C LYS A 90 -2.03 -21.62 -0.86
N PRO A 91 -2.89 -21.96 -1.84
CA PRO A 91 -2.82 -21.39 -3.18
C PRO A 91 -2.86 -19.86 -3.13
N MET A 92 -1.84 -19.22 -3.71
CA MET A 92 -1.72 -17.76 -3.78
C MET A 92 -1.30 -17.36 -5.19
N CYS A 93 -1.73 -16.17 -5.64
CA CYS A 93 -1.30 -15.60 -6.91
C CYS A 93 -0.28 -14.50 -6.62
N VAL A 94 0.93 -14.67 -7.15
CA VAL A 94 2.00 -13.68 -7.06
C VAL A 94 2.68 -13.58 -8.42
N GLU A 95 3.27 -12.42 -8.70
CA GLU A 95 3.89 -12.14 -9.99
C GLU A 95 5.32 -11.63 -9.80
N SER A 96 6.15 -11.72 -10.83
CA SER A 96 7.50 -11.15 -10.76
C SER A 96 7.45 -9.62 -10.69
N PHE A 97 8.25 -9.01 -9.83
CA PHE A 97 8.31 -7.55 -9.67
C PHE A 97 8.67 -6.81 -10.96
N SER A 98 9.57 -7.40 -11.76
CA SER A 98 9.97 -6.83 -13.05
C SER A 98 8.80 -6.69 -14.03
N GLN A 99 7.84 -7.62 -13.97
CA GLN A 99 6.68 -7.61 -14.85
C GLN A 99 5.50 -6.84 -14.23
N TYR A 100 5.20 -7.09 -12.96
CA TYR A 100 4.08 -6.50 -12.23
C TYR A 100 4.54 -5.96 -10.86
N PRO A 101 5.02 -4.71 -10.80
CA PRO A 101 5.54 -4.12 -9.57
C PRO A 101 4.59 -4.18 -8.35
N PRO A 102 3.25 -3.99 -8.47
CA PRO A 102 2.35 -4.05 -7.32
C PRO A 102 2.17 -5.47 -6.74
N LEU A 103 2.24 -6.50 -7.59
CA LEU A 103 2.01 -7.91 -7.21
C LEU A 103 3.30 -8.69 -6.91
N GLY A 104 4.45 -8.07 -7.12
CA GLY A 104 5.78 -8.66 -6.87
C GLY A 104 6.43 -8.20 -5.58
N ARG A 105 5.70 -7.58 -4.66
CA ARG A 105 6.24 -7.09 -3.37
C ARG A 105 5.42 -7.62 -2.22
N PHE A 106 6.10 -8.02 -1.16
CA PHE A 106 5.46 -8.61 0.00
C PHE A 106 6.19 -8.25 1.29
N ALA A 107 5.45 -8.26 2.39
CA ALA A 107 5.99 -8.19 3.74
C ALA A 107 5.93 -9.58 4.38
N VAL A 108 6.96 -9.92 5.15
CA VAL A 108 7.03 -11.16 5.93
C VAL A 108 6.80 -10.80 7.38
N ARG A 109 5.83 -11.46 8.01
CA ARG A 109 5.46 -11.24 9.40
C ARG A 109 5.57 -12.52 10.21
N ASP A 110 6.03 -12.35 11.43
CA ASP A 110 6.07 -13.40 12.44
C ASP A 110 5.69 -12.80 13.79
N MET A 111 4.88 -13.54 14.56
CA MET A 111 4.29 -13.08 15.82
C MET A 111 3.76 -11.62 15.78
N ARG A 112 3.13 -11.23 14.65
CA ARG A 112 2.59 -9.89 14.38
C ARG A 112 3.63 -8.76 14.24
N GLN A 113 4.91 -9.06 14.11
CA GLN A 113 5.95 -8.08 13.79
C GLN A 113 6.42 -8.25 12.35
N THR A 114 6.75 -7.15 11.68
CA THR A 114 7.36 -7.18 10.35
C THR A 114 8.82 -7.62 10.49
N VAL A 115 9.10 -8.88 10.16
CA VAL A 115 10.44 -9.47 10.31
C VAL A 115 11.30 -9.30 9.07
N ALA A 116 10.68 -9.24 7.88
CA ALA A 116 11.37 -9.02 6.63
C ALA A 116 10.47 -8.39 5.56
N VAL A 117 11.08 -7.84 4.53
CA VAL A 117 10.39 -7.35 3.32
C VAL A 117 11.03 -7.97 2.10
N GLY A 118 10.24 -8.26 1.06
CA GLY A 118 10.73 -8.99 -0.09
C GLY A 118 10.15 -8.51 -1.42
N VAL A 119 10.92 -8.79 -2.47
CA VAL A 119 10.58 -8.53 -3.86
C VAL A 119 10.74 -9.82 -4.65
N ILE A 120 9.71 -10.23 -5.36
CA ILE A 120 9.65 -11.47 -6.14
C ILE A 120 10.44 -11.29 -7.43
N LYS A 121 11.43 -12.15 -7.65
CA LYS A 121 12.25 -12.15 -8.88
C LYS A 121 11.66 -13.05 -9.95
N SER A 122 11.20 -14.24 -9.58
CA SER A 122 10.60 -15.21 -10.50
C SER A 122 9.54 -16.06 -9.78
N VAL A 123 8.60 -16.58 -10.54
CA VAL A 123 7.48 -17.40 -10.05
C VAL A 123 7.36 -18.64 -10.92
N GLU A 124 7.27 -19.82 -10.31
CA GLU A 124 6.88 -21.06 -10.98
C GLU A 124 5.37 -21.26 -10.78
N LYS A 125 4.62 -21.33 -11.89
CA LYS A 125 3.16 -21.40 -11.90
C LYS A 125 2.72 -22.88 -11.86
N LYS A 126 1.77 -23.22 -10.98
CA LYS A 126 1.22 -24.59 -10.87
C LYS A 126 0.11 -24.83 -11.91
N ALA A 127 0.10 -25.99 -12.56
CA ALA A 127 -1.05 -26.46 -13.35
C ALA A 127 -2.20 -26.93 -12.41
N ALA A 128 -3.44 -26.62 -12.77
CA ALA A 128 -4.58 -26.64 -11.85
C ALA A 128 -4.98 -28.05 -11.36
N SER A 129 -5.09 -28.22 -10.04
CA SER A 129 -5.90 -29.27 -9.40
C SER A 129 -6.73 -28.64 -8.27
N GLY A 130 -8.06 -28.71 -8.39
CA GLY A 130 -9.03 -27.95 -7.60
C GLY A 130 -9.05 -28.26 -6.10
N GLY A 131 -9.30 -27.23 -5.28
CA GLY A 131 -9.39 -27.33 -3.82
C GLY A 131 -10.56 -26.51 -3.25
N LYS A 132 -11.29 -27.16 -2.33
CA LYS A 132 -12.48 -26.69 -1.58
C LYS A 132 -12.16 -25.59 -0.54
N VAL A 133 -13.13 -24.71 -0.30
CA VAL A 133 -13.08 -23.58 0.66
C VAL A 133 -13.79 -23.96 1.98
N THR A 134 -13.19 -23.64 3.13
CA THR A 134 -13.84 -23.67 4.45
C THR A 134 -13.91 -22.27 5.06
N LYS A 135 -15.08 -21.93 5.63
CA LYS A 135 -15.41 -20.65 6.28
C LYS A 135 -15.15 -20.73 7.79
N SER A 136 -14.66 -19.64 8.39
CA SER A 136 -14.80 -19.38 9.83
C SER A 136 -14.68 -17.88 10.11
N ALA A 137 -15.59 -17.33 10.92
CA ALA A 137 -15.55 -15.96 11.44
C ALA A 137 -16.20 -15.87 12.83
N GLN A 138 -15.81 -14.80 13.54
CA GLN A 138 -16.39 -14.20 14.76
C GLN A 138 -16.00 -14.84 16.13
N ASN A 139 -15.73 -14.11 17.22
CA ASN A 139 -16.35 -12.86 17.76
C ASN A 139 -15.47 -12.04 18.75
N ALA A 140 -15.97 -10.86 19.15
CA ALA A 140 -15.30 -9.75 19.86
C ALA A 140 -15.64 -9.59 21.37
N GLY A 141 -14.94 -8.66 22.07
CA GLY A 141 -15.35 -8.16 23.39
C GLY A 141 -14.59 -6.92 23.95
N ARG A 142 -15.36 -5.82 24.15
CA ARG A 142 -15.38 -4.77 25.22
C ARG A 142 -14.37 -3.58 25.36
N MET A 143 -15.00 -2.39 25.47
CA MET A 143 -14.78 -1.20 26.35
C MET A 143 -13.73 -0.10 26.05
N GLY A 144 -14.18 1.05 25.51
CA GLY A 144 -14.36 2.35 26.18
C GLY A 144 -13.18 3.30 26.50
N LYS A 145 -13.07 4.43 25.77
CA LYS A 145 -13.07 5.87 26.24
C LYS A 145 -12.28 6.82 25.31
N GLY A 146 -12.87 7.98 25.00
CA GLY A 146 -12.20 9.29 25.09
C GLY A 146 -11.75 10.03 23.81
N SER A 147 -12.49 11.12 23.49
CA SER A 147 -12.09 12.37 22.79
C SER A 147 -11.97 12.41 21.27
N PHE A 148 -13.04 12.72 20.51
CA PHE A 148 -12.89 13.06 19.07
C PHE A 148 -14.04 13.92 18.52
N LYS A 149 -13.76 15.16 18.07
CA LYS A 149 -14.71 15.95 17.26
C LYS A 149 -14.45 15.76 15.75
N TYR A 150 -13.18 15.60 15.35
CA TYR A 150 -12.79 15.42 13.94
C TYR A 150 -12.56 13.96 13.52
N ALA A 151 -12.00 13.09 14.37
CA ALA A 151 -11.94 11.66 14.02
C ALA A 151 -13.33 11.00 13.98
N TRP A 152 -14.32 11.58 14.67
CA TRP A 152 -15.72 11.14 14.58
C TRP A 152 -16.32 11.26 13.16
N VAL A 153 -15.75 12.18 12.36
CA VAL A 153 -16.08 12.29 10.94
C VAL A 153 -15.56 11.06 10.21
N LEU A 154 -14.32 10.63 10.45
CA LEU A 154 -13.66 9.54 9.74
C LEU A 154 -14.09 8.14 10.22
N ASP A 155 -14.26 7.96 11.53
CA ASP A 155 -14.61 6.70 12.18
C ASP A 155 -16.10 6.40 12.00
N LYS A 156 -16.44 5.47 11.11
CA LYS A 156 -17.83 5.06 10.87
C LYS A 156 -18.24 3.85 11.71
N LEU A 157 -17.31 2.99 12.09
CA LEU A 157 -17.63 1.80 12.87
C LEU A 157 -17.78 2.14 14.35
N LYS A 158 -18.83 1.60 14.99
CA LYS A 158 -19.05 1.75 16.43
C LYS A 158 -17.85 1.26 17.25
N ALA A 159 -17.15 0.22 16.78
CA ALA A 159 -15.94 -0.31 17.39
C ALA A 159 -14.73 0.64 17.32
N GLU A 160 -14.62 1.45 16.26
CA GLU A 160 -13.57 2.49 16.12
C GLU A 160 -13.83 3.62 17.11
N ARG A 161 -15.07 4.11 17.13
CA ARG A 161 -15.52 5.18 18.03
C ARG A 161 -15.38 4.84 19.52
N GLU A 162 -15.61 3.58 19.89
CA GLU A 162 -15.48 3.12 21.28
C GLU A 162 -14.03 2.98 21.74
N ARG A 163 -13.10 2.70 20.81
CA ARG A 163 -11.68 2.47 21.09
C ARG A 163 -10.78 3.68 20.79
N GLY A 164 -11.28 4.69 20.08
CA GLY A 164 -10.50 5.88 19.70
C GLY A 164 -9.33 5.57 18.77
N ILE A 165 -9.42 4.45 18.03
CA ILE A 165 -8.42 4.01 17.05
C ILE A 165 -9.16 3.61 15.77
N THR A 166 -8.66 4.05 14.62
CA THR A 166 -9.10 3.55 13.32
C THR A 166 -8.83 2.04 13.26
N ILE A 167 -9.79 1.24 12.81
CA ILE A 167 -9.69 -0.22 12.74
C ILE A 167 -9.73 -0.66 11.29
N ASP A 168 -10.71 -0.17 10.52
CA ASP A 168 -10.88 -0.47 9.11
C ASP A 168 -10.56 0.75 8.25
N ILE A 169 -10.38 0.54 6.95
CA ILE A 169 -10.07 1.64 6.04
C ILE A 169 -11.33 2.49 5.86
N ALA A 170 -11.27 3.76 6.27
CA ALA A 170 -12.30 4.73 5.93
C ALA A 170 -11.97 5.38 4.58
N LEU A 171 -12.90 5.27 3.62
CA LEU A 171 -12.80 5.93 2.33
C LEU A 171 -13.55 7.26 2.36
N TRP A 172 -12.81 8.35 2.18
CA TRP A 172 -13.37 9.71 2.07
C TRP A 172 -12.98 10.31 0.75
N LYS A 173 -13.89 11.09 0.16
CA LYS A 173 -13.64 11.72 -1.13
C LYS A 173 -13.74 13.22 -1.00
N PHE A 174 -12.83 13.90 -1.67
CA PHE A 174 -12.91 15.33 -1.88
C PHE A 174 -12.28 15.67 -3.23
N GLU A 175 -12.64 16.82 -3.74
CA GLU A 175 -12.13 17.33 -5.00
C GLU A 175 -11.07 18.38 -4.70
N THR A 176 -9.95 18.28 -5.41
CA THR A 176 -9.00 19.37 -5.53
C THR A 176 -9.21 20.07 -6.87
N SER A 177 -8.41 21.10 -7.17
CA SER A 177 -8.54 21.83 -8.44
C SER A 177 -8.30 20.94 -9.66
N LYS A 178 -7.53 19.85 -9.48
CA LYS A 178 -7.11 18.95 -10.57
C LYS A 178 -7.59 17.51 -10.42
N TYR A 179 -7.87 17.05 -9.20
CA TYR A 179 -8.03 15.63 -8.92
C TYR A 179 -9.25 15.33 -8.06
N TYR A 180 -9.87 14.18 -8.33
CA TYR A 180 -10.75 13.51 -7.39
C TYR A 180 -9.89 12.68 -6.44
N VAL A 181 -9.74 13.12 -5.20
CA VAL A 181 -8.88 12.45 -4.22
C VAL A 181 -9.74 11.56 -3.32
N THR A 182 -9.35 10.30 -3.23
CA THR A 182 -9.89 9.37 -2.22
C THR A 182 -8.86 9.20 -1.10
N ILE A 183 -9.20 9.63 0.11
CA ILE A 183 -8.42 9.37 1.32
C ILE A 183 -8.70 7.95 1.77
N ILE A 184 -7.61 7.25 2.03
CA ILE A 184 -7.57 5.94 2.69
C ILE A 184 -7.04 6.22 4.08
N ASP A 185 -7.91 6.31 5.08
CA ASP A 185 -7.43 6.44 6.47
C ASP A 185 -6.92 5.08 6.93
N ALA A 186 -5.61 5.00 7.18
CA ALA A 186 -4.93 3.77 7.52
C ALA A 186 -4.71 3.70 9.04
N PRO A 187 -5.05 2.58 9.69
CA PRO A 187 -5.00 2.50 11.12
C PRO A 187 -3.57 2.55 11.66
N GLY A 188 -3.35 3.41 12.64
CA GLY A 188 -2.03 3.66 13.21
C GLY A 188 -1.53 2.59 14.18
N HIS A 189 -2.42 1.75 14.72
CA HIS A 189 -2.06 0.77 15.76
C HIS A 189 -1.38 -0.49 15.18
N ARG A 190 -0.38 -1.03 15.88
CA ARG A 190 0.43 -2.18 15.44
C ARG A 190 -0.38 -3.42 15.06
N ASP A 191 -1.48 -3.67 15.77
CA ASP A 191 -2.35 -4.81 15.48
C ASP A 191 -3.11 -4.68 14.14
N PHE A 192 -3.22 -3.46 13.58
CA PHE A 192 -3.97 -3.20 12.34
C PHE A 192 -3.07 -2.87 11.13
N ILE A 193 -1.76 -3.14 11.22
CA ILE A 193 -0.82 -3.00 10.08
C ILE A 193 -1.30 -3.76 8.83
N LYS A 194 -2.04 -4.88 9.00
CA LYS A 194 -2.66 -5.60 7.89
C LYS A 194 -3.54 -4.67 7.03
N ASN A 195 -4.38 -3.88 7.68
CA ASN A 195 -5.32 -2.98 7.01
C ASN A 195 -4.58 -1.78 6.41
N MET A 196 -3.49 -1.34 7.05
CA MET A 196 -2.57 -0.37 6.46
C MET A 196 -1.92 -0.90 5.18
N ILE A 197 -1.49 -2.17 5.13
CA ILE A 197 -0.90 -2.78 3.93
C ILE A 197 -1.91 -2.83 2.77
N THR A 198 -3.15 -3.27 3.03
CA THR A 198 -4.19 -3.38 2.00
C THR A 198 -4.65 -2.01 1.47
N GLY A 199 -4.64 -0.97 2.31
CA GLY A 199 -4.96 0.39 1.88
C GLY A 199 -3.80 1.04 1.13
N THR A 200 -2.58 0.88 1.65
CA THR A 200 -1.39 1.50 1.08
C THR A 200 -0.99 0.87 -0.27
N SER A 201 -1.31 -0.41 -0.51
CA SER A 201 -1.08 -1.03 -1.82
C SER A 201 -1.89 -0.37 -2.95
N GLN A 202 -2.97 0.34 -2.60
CA GLN A 202 -3.82 1.05 -3.54
C GLN A 202 -3.51 2.55 -3.63
N ALA A 203 -2.60 3.06 -2.81
CA ALA A 203 -2.33 4.49 -2.73
C ALA A 203 -1.36 4.92 -3.84
N ASP A 204 -1.71 6.00 -4.54
CA ASP A 204 -0.83 6.63 -5.54
C ASP A 204 0.20 7.58 -4.88
N CYS A 205 -0.14 8.10 -3.70
CA CYS A 205 0.69 8.95 -2.85
C CYS A 205 0.40 8.64 -1.37
N ALA A 206 1.40 8.77 -0.51
CA ALA A 206 1.25 8.67 0.95
C ALA A 206 1.39 10.04 1.59
N VAL A 207 0.54 10.34 2.57
CA VAL A 207 0.68 11.51 3.45
C VAL A 207 1.15 11.00 4.81
N LEU A 208 2.37 11.35 5.19
CA LEU A 208 2.97 10.94 6.46
C LEU A 208 2.85 12.08 7.47
N ILE A 209 2.06 11.84 8.52
CA ILE A 209 1.90 12.77 9.63
C ILE A 209 2.98 12.51 10.68
N VAL A 210 3.73 13.55 11.03
CA VAL A 210 4.81 13.53 12.02
C VAL A 210 4.47 14.54 13.11
N ALA A 211 4.43 14.13 14.38
CA ALA A 211 4.17 15.05 15.48
C ALA A 211 5.41 15.92 15.76
N ALA A 212 5.19 17.21 16.03
CA ALA A 212 6.26 18.17 16.33
C ALA A 212 6.60 18.29 17.83
N GLY A 213 5.69 17.82 18.69
CA GLY A 213 5.83 17.88 20.14
C GLY A 213 7.10 17.17 20.63
N VAL A 214 7.70 17.72 21.68
CA VAL A 214 8.89 17.15 22.33
C VAL A 214 8.51 15.80 22.98
N GLY A 215 9.28 14.75 22.70
CA GLY A 215 9.02 13.38 23.14
C GLY A 215 8.12 12.58 22.19
N GLU A 216 7.11 13.23 21.58
CA GLU A 216 6.24 12.57 20.59
C GLU A 216 6.99 12.25 19.29
N PHE A 217 7.77 13.21 18.81
CA PHE A 217 8.58 13.06 17.60
C PHE A 217 9.59 11.91 17.75
N GLU A 218 10.34 11.92 18.86
CA GLU A 218 11.40 10.97 19.16
C GLU A 218 10.82 9.55 19.31
N ALA A 219 9.64 9.42 19.93
CA ALA A 219 8.93 8.14 20.02
C ALA A 219 8.54 7.61 18.63
N GLY A 220 8.03 8.48 17.75
CA GLY A 220 7.58 8.14 16.40
C GLY A 220 8.71 7.71 15.45
N ILE A 221 9.89 8.32 15.56
CA ILE A 221 11.06 8.02 14.69
C ILE A 221 12.00 6.95 15.27
N SER A 222 11.77 6.52 16.51
CA SER A 222 12.51 5.46 17.18
C SER A 222 12.55 4.16 16.36
N LYS A 223 13.45 3.22 16.69
CA LYS A 223 13.56 1.92 15.99
C LYS A 223 12.24 1.14 15.96
N ASN A 224 11.41 1.35 16.99
CA ASN A 224 10.12 0.71 17.19
C ASN A 224 8.94 1.66 16.87
N GLY A 225 9.23 2.86 16.36
CA GLY A 225 8.24 3.89 16.09
C GLY A 225 7.42 3.60 14.84
N GLN A 226 6.13 3.94 14.90
CA GLN A 226 5.17 3.65 13.84
C GLN A 226 5.40 4.49 12.59
N THR A 227 5.75 5.76 12.73
CA THR A 227 6.07 6.65 11.60
C THR A 227 7.16 6.04 10.71
N ARG A 228 8.15 5.41 11.34
CA ARG A 228 9.24 4.71 10.66
C ARG A 228 8.79 3.43 9.96
N GLU A 229 7.97 2.62 10.63
CA GLU A 229 7.43 1.39 10.03
C GLU A 229 6.52 1.71 8.84
N HIS A 230 5.63 2.69 8.97
CA HIS A 230 4.69 3.09 7.93
C HIS A 230 5.39 3.66 6.69
N ALA A 231 6.40 4.51 6.86
CA ALA A 231 7.15 5.05 5.72
C ALA A 231 7.90 3.96 4.94
N LEU A 232 8.44 2.96 5.65
CA LEU A 232 9.09 1.80 5.04
C LEU A 232 8.08 0.91 4.30
N LEU A 233 6.92 0.64 4.92
CA LEU A 233 5.86 -0.14 4.30
C LEU A 233 5.32 0.55 3.04
N ALA A 234 5.05 1.86 3.09
CA ALA A 234 4.59 2.62 1.92
C ALA A 234 5.57 2.53 0.75
N TYR A 235 6.86 2.73 1.02
CA TYR A 235 7.89 2.61 -0.03
C TYR A 235 7.97 1.20 -0.60
N THR A 236 7.90 0.21 0.30
CA THR A 236 7.92 -1.21 -0.06
C THR A 236 6.68 -1.57 -0.85
N LEU A 237 5.51 -0.99 -0.61
CA LEU A 237 4.29 -1.33 -1.36
C LEU A 237 4.17 -0.63 -2.71
N GLY A 238 5.08 0.30 -3.04
CA GLY A 238 5.13 0.92 -4.37
C GLY A 238 4.81 2.40 -4.38
N VAL A 239 4.46 2.97 -3.21
CA VAL A 239 4.15 4.38 -3.07
C VAL A 239 5.44 5.18 -3.11
N LYS A 240 5.73 5.77 -4.27
CA LYS A 240 6.96 6.56 -4.50
C LYS A 240 6.80 8.03 -4.16
N GLN A 241 5.57 8.54 -4.15
CA GLN A 241 5.25 9.91 -3.81
C GLN A 241 4.86 10.00 -2.35
N LEU A 242 5.53 10.88 -1.62
CA LEU A 242 5.36 11.05 -0.18
C LEU A 242 5.23 12.56 0.11
N ILE A 243 4.22 12.92 0.88
CA ILE A 243 4.03 14.26 1.46
C ILE A 243 4.24 14.13 2.95
N ILE A 244 5.01 15.03 3.57
CA ILE A 244 5.29 14.98 5.01
C ILE A 244 4.69 16.21 5.67
N CYS A 245 3.76 15.96 6.59
CA CYS A 245 3.12 17.00 7.39
C CYS A 245 3.67 16.95 8.82
N VAL A 246 4.33 18.02 9.22
CA VAL A 246 4.80 18.21 10.60
C VAL A 246 3.64 18.82 11.38
N ASN A 247 2.89 17.98 12.09
CA ASN A 247 1.66 18.32 12.79
C ASN A 247 1.90 18.70 14.25
N LYS A 248 0.92 19.35 14.88
CA LYS A 248 0.99 19.90 16.24
C LYS A 248 2.06 20.98 16.40
N MET A 249 2.24 21.83 15.39
CA MET A 249 3.16 22.97 15.47
C MET A 249 2.78 23.95 16.58
N ASP A 250 1.51 24.01 16.96
CA ASP A 250 1.02 24.75 18.14
C ASP A 250 1.62 24.26 19.46
N SER A 251 1.99 22.98 19.53
CA SER A 251 2.48 22.31 20.74
C SER A 251 4.01 22.28 20.84
N THR A 252 4.73 22.97 19.94
CA THR A 252 6.18 23.12 20.08
C THR A 252 6.53 24.11 21.18
N GLU A 253 7.77 24.08 21.66
CA GLU A 253 8.27 25.03 22.65
C GLU A 253 9.44 25.84 22.04
N PRO A 254 9.26 27.14 21.72
CA PRO A 254 8.01 27.91 21.75
C PRO A 254 7.00 27.46 20.67
N PRO A 255 5.70 27.82 20.77
CA PRO A 255 4.70 27.47 19.77
C PRO A 255 5.08 27.96 18.37
N TYR A 256 4.83 27.14 17.35
CA TYR A 256 5.16 27.40 15.95
C TYR A 256 6.66 27.68 15.71
N SER A 257 7.54 26.96 16.41
CA SER A 257 8.99 27.15 16.34
C SER A 257 9.59 26.69 14.99
N GLU A 258 10.22 27.62 14.28
CA GLU A 258 10.99 27.35 13.06
C GLU A 258 12.16 26.40 13.32
N ALA A 259 12.87 26.59 14.44
CA ALA A 259 14.04 25.79 14.79
C ALA A 259 13.67 24.31 14.96
N ARG A 260 12.54 24.04 15.66
CA ARG A 260 12.02 22.68 15.84
C ARG A 260 11.56 22.07 14.53
N PHE A 261 10.90 22.84 13.68
CA PHE A 261 10.51 22.37 12.35
C PHE A 261 11.74 21.95 11.51
N ASN A 262 12.78 22.80 11.46
CA ASN A 262 13.99 22.52 10.69
C ASN A 262 14.77 21.31 11.22
N GLU A 263 14.79 21.10 12.54
CA GLU A 263 15.33 19.89 13.17
C GLU A 263 14.60 18.64 12.67
N ILE A 264 13.26 18.62 12.77
CA ILE A 264 12.41 17.50 12.32
C ILE A 264 12.62 17.23 10.84
N VAL A 265 12.64 18.28 10.00
CA VAL A 265 12.86 18.15 8.55
C VAL A 265 14.21 17.47 8.28
N SER A 266 15.27 17.86 8.98
CA SER A 266 16.61 17.26 8.81
C SER A 266 16.62 15.78 9.19
N GLU A 267 16.07 15.42 10.35
CA GLU A 267 16.04 14.05 10.82
C GLU A 267 15.18 13.13 9.95
N VAL A 268 13.97 13.58 9.62
CA VAL A 268 13.04 12.83 8.78
C VAL A 268 13.59 12.70 7.36
N SER A 269 14.22 13.75 6.81
CA SER A 269 14.90 13.68 5.50
C SER A 269 15.99 12.61 5.49
N ASN A 270 16.83 12.56 6.52
CA ASN A 270 17.87 11.53 6.64
C ASN A 270 17.27 10.12 6.72
N PHE A 271 16.13 9.98 7.40
CA PHE A 271 15.43 8.72 7.53
C PHE A 271 14.78 8.26 6.20
N VAL A 272 14.00 9.10 5.52
CA VAL A 272 13.35 8.73 4.26
C VAL A 272 14.35 8.50 3.13
N LYS A 273 15.50 9.20 3.16
CA LYS A 273 16.63 8.94 2.27
C LYS A 273 17.23 7.54 2.46
N LYS A 274 17.28 7.03 3.70
CA LYS A 274 17.74 5.65 3.99
C LYS A 274 16.74 4.59 3.53
N ILE A 275 15.44 4.92 3.49
CA ILE A 275 14.41 4.03 2.94
C ILE A 275 14.54 3.94 1.41
N GLY A 276 14.83 5.07 0.76
CA GLY A 276 15.03 5.14 -0.70
C GLY A 276 14.19 6.22 -1.40
N TYR A 277 13.51 7.10 -0.65
CA TYR A 277 12.84 8.26 -1.23
C TYR A 277 13.82 9.36 -1.64
N GLN A 278 13.44 10.15 -2.63
CA GLN A 278 14.19 11.34 -3.02
C GLN A 278 13.74 12.52 -2.17
N THR A 279 14.62 13.02 -1.28
CA THR A 279 14.26 14.09 -0.33
C THR A 279 13.84 15.39 -1.02
N LYS A 280 14.40 15.67 -2.20
CA LYS A 280 14.05 16.86 -2.99
C LYS A 280 12.65 16.82 -3.61
N SER A 281 12.05 15.64 -3.77
CA SER A 281 10.71 15.50 -4.34
C SER A 281 9.61 15.45 -3.27
N ILE A 282 9.97 15.60 -1.99
CA ILE A 282 9.05 15.49 -0.86
C ILE A 282 8.78 16.89 -0.30
N PRO A 283 7.53 17.36 -0.30
CA PRO A 283 7.17 18.59 0.39
C PRO A 283 7.08 18.33 1.90
N PHE A 284 7.68 19.22 2.67
CA PHE A 284 7.55 19.28 4.13
C PHE A 284 6.67 20.47 4.50
N ILE A 285 5.58 20.22 5.22
CA ILE A 285 4.54 21.22 5.48
C ILE A 285 4.31 21.29 6.99
N PRO A 286 4.59 22.42 7.66
CA PRO A 286 4.22 22.61 9.05
C PRO A 286 2.71 22.88 9.13
N ILE A 287 1.99 22.06 9.89
CA ILE A 287 0.53 22.17 10.04
C ILE A 287 0.13 22.12 11.52
N SER A 288 -1.06 22.63 11.81
CA SER A 288 -1.81 22.25 13.01
C SER A 288 -3.18 21.73 12.57
N GLY A 289 -3.36 20.41 12.62
CA GLY A 289 -4.64 19.80 12.27
C GLY A 289 -5.80 20.22 13.18
N TRP A 290 -5.51 20.67 14.40
CA TRP A 290 -6.52 21.13 15.36
C TRP A 290 -7.00 22.55 15.07
N HIS A 291 -6.07 23.45 14.78
CA HIS A 291 -6.34 24.86 14.50
C HIS A 291 -6.58 25.16 13.01
N GLY A 292 -6.26 24.21 12.12
CA GLY A 292 -6.44 24.33 10.68
C GLY A 292 -5.27 25.00 9.94
N ASP A 293 -4.18 25.33 10.64
CA ASP A 293 -3.03 26.04 10.08
C ASP A 293 -2.39 25.27 8.91
N ASN A 294 -2.20 25.96 7.77
CA ASN A 294 -1.60 25.43 6.54
C ASN A 294 -2.32 24.20 5.94
N MET A 295 -3.56 23.91 6.35
CA MET A 295 -4.34 22.81 5.77
C MET A 295 -4.92 23.21 4.40
N LEU A 296 -5.79 24.23 4.39
CA LEU A 296 -6.41 24.79 3.18
C LEU A 296 -5.84 26.18 2.86
N GLU A 297 -5.67 27.01 3.89
CA GLU A 297 -5.18 28.38 3.79
C GLU A 297 -3.85 28.54 4.53
N PRO A 298 -2.98 29.47 4.08
CA PRO A 298 -1.74 29.78 4.80
C PRO A 298 -2.01 30.32 6.20
N SER A 299 -1.22 29.87 7.17
CA SER A 299 -1.31 30.33 8.55
C SER A 299 -0.60 31.67 8.76
N GLY A 300 -1.22 32.55 9.54
CA GLY A 300 -0.58 33.76 10.06
C GLY A 300 0.37 33.49 11.24
N ASN A 301 0.28 32.32 11.88
CA ASN A 301 1.09 31.95 13.05
C ASN A 301 2.52 31.53 12.67
N MET A 302 2.77 31.25 11.38
CA MET A 302 4.06 30.81 10.86
C MET A 302 4.58 31.74 9.76
N PRO A 303 4.86 33.02 10.05
CA PRO A 303 5.32 33.99 9.04
C PRO A 303 6.69 33.64 8.45
N TRP A 304 7.48 32.84 9.17
CA TRP A 304 8.77 32.32 8.72
C TRP A 304 8.61 31.27 7.61
N PHE A 305 7.49 30.54 7.56
CA PHE A 305 7.25 29.53 6.55
C PHE A 305 6.74 30.18 5.26
N LYS A 306 7.62 30.29 4.26
CA LYS A 306 7.30 30.93 2.99
C LYS A 306 6.49 30.00 2.07
N GLU A 307 7.09 28.88 1.70
CA GLU A 307 6.52 27.85 0.86
C GLU A 307 7.37 26.57 0.97
N TRP A 308 6.75 25.42 0.72
CA TRP A 308 7.48 24.20 0.38
C TRP A 308 7.78 24.23 -1.12
N ALA A 309 8.91 23.62 -1.52
CA ALA A 309 9.30 23.48 -2.91
C ALA A 309 9.83 22.07 -3.15
N ILE A 310 9.47 21.49 -4.30
CA ILE A 310 9.92 20.16 -4.72
C ILE A 310 10.55 20.19 -6.11
N GLU A 311 11.58 19.38 -6.27
CA GLU A 311 12.26 19.11 -7.53
C GLU A 311 12.00 17.67 -7.96
N ARG A 312 11.49 17.49 -9.17
CA ARG A 312 11.25 16.16 -9.77
C ARG A 312 11.39 16.24 -11.29
N LYS A 313 11.58 15.09 -11.93
CA LYS A 313 11.83 15.00 -13.39
C LYS A 313 10.62 15.47 -14.20
N GLU A 314 9.43 15.31 -13.64
CA GLU A 314 8.14 15.61 -14.26
C GLU A 314 7.73 17.08 -14.10
N GLY A 315 8.54 17.90 -13.42
CA GLY A 315 8.33 19.34 -13.24
C GLY A 315 8.27 19.75 -11.76
N ASN A 316 8.95 20.84 -11.43
CA ASN A 316 9.00 21.39 -10.07
C ASN A 316 7.63 21.94 -9.66
N ALA A 317 7.37 21.95 -8.35
CA ALA A 317 6.18 22.55 -7.77
C ALA A 317 6.53 23.25 -6.46
N SER A 318 5.81 24.32 -6.13
CA SER A 318 5.85 24.95 -4.82
C SER A 318 4.45 25.30 -4.35
N GLY A 319 4.30 25.53 -3.05
CA GLY A 319 3.03 25.90 -2.45
C GLY A 319 3.16 26.15 -0.95
N LYS A 320 2.06 26.54 -0.31
CA LYS A 320 2.07 26.86 1.12
C LYS A 320 1.28 25.88 1.97
N THR A 321 0.27 25.25 1.39
CA THR A 321 -0.70 24.45 2.14
C THR A 321 -0.61 22.97 1.78
N LEU A 322 -1.17 22.12 2.65
CA LEU A 322 -1.35 20.70 2.37
C LEU A 322 -2.22 20.49 1.13
N PHE A 323 -3.27 21.30 0.96
CA PHE A 323 -4.10 21.26 -0.24
C PHE A 323 -3.29 21.47 -1.52
N ASN A 324 -2.40 22.48 -1.55
CA ASN A 324 -1.53 22.69 -2.71
C ASN A 324 -0.59 21.50 -2.96
N ALA A 325 -0.12 20.84 -1.91
CA ALA A 325 0.78 19.70 -2.05
C ALA A 325 0.05 18.49 -2.64
N LEU A 326 -1.20 18.26 -2.23
CA LEU A 326 -2.07 17.24 -2.81
C LEU A 326 -2.36 17.53 -4.29
N ASP A 327 -2.64 18.79 -4.63
CA ASP A 327 -2.83 19.24 -6.03
C ASP A 327 -1.55 19.13 -6.89
N SER A 328 -0.38 19.02 -6.25
CA SER A 328 0.90 18.85 -6.93
C SER A 328 1.24 17.40 -7.24
N ILE A 329 0.48 16.40 -6.75
CA ILE A 329 0.76 14.98 -6.98
C ILE A 329 0.76 14.67 -8.48
N VAL A 330 1.77 13.93 -8.97
CA VAL A 330 1.76 13.44 -10.35
C VAL A 330 0.96 12.15 -10.41
N PRO A 331 -0.04 12.01 -11.28
CA PRO A 331 -0.71 10.72 -11.46
C PRO A 331 0.30 9.68 -11.96
N PRO A 332 0.37 8.48 -11.35
CA PRO A 332 1.27 7.44 -11.83
C PRO A 332 0.87 7.00 -13.23
N SER A 333 1.86 6.61 -14.05
CA SER A 333 1.60 6.01 -15.35
C SER A 333 0.85 4.68 -15.16
N ARG A 334 -0.44 4.69 -15.49
CA ARG A 334 -1.34 3.54 -15.34
C ARG A 334 -1.02 2.51 -16.44
N PRO A 335 -0.74 1.24 -16.09
CA PRO A 335 -0.31 0.23 -17.06
C PRO A 335 -1.51 -0.33 -17.85
N VAL A 336 -2.03 0.45 -18.80
CA VAL A 336 -3.14 0.06 -19.69
C VAL A 336 -2.73 -1.02 -20.70
N ASP A 337 -1.48 -1.00 -21.17
CA ASP A 337 -0.99 -1.95 -22.18
C ASP A 337 -0.61 -3.33 -21.61
N LYS A 338 -0.68 -3.49 -20.28
CA LYS A 338 -0.39 -4.77 -19.61
C LYS A 338 -1.65 -5.64 -19.53
N PRO A 339 -1.51 -6.97 -19.37
CA PRO A 339 -2.66 -7.85 -19.12
C PRO A 339 -3.48 -7.44 -17.91
N LEU A 340 -4.78 -7.77 -17.94
CA LEU A 340 -5.71 -7.46 -16.85
C LEU A 340 -5.27 -8.14 -15.54
N ARG A 341 -5.12 -7.35 -14.48
CA ARG A 341 -4.96 -7.83 -13.10
C ARG A 341 -5.87 -7.00 -12.21
N LEU A 342 -6.80 -7.66 -11.53
CA LEU A 342 -7.78 -7.05 -10.64
C LEU A 342 -7.88 -7.89 -9.36
N PRO A 343 -7.09 -7.58 -8.33
CA PRO A 343 -7.20 -8.22 -7.02
C PRO A 343 -8.57 -7.93 -6.41
N LEU A 344 -9.27 -8.99 -6.03
CA LEU A 344 -10.58 -8.87 -5.37
C LEU A 344 -10.40 -8.41 -3.92
N GLN A 345 -11.16 -7.38 -3.55
CA GLN A 345 -11.30 -6.91 -2.17
C GLN A 345 -12.42 -7.68 -1.48
N ASP A 346 -13.60 -7.68 -2.10
CA ASP A 346 -14.81 -8.30 -1.56
C ASP A 346 -15.64 -8.96 -2.67
N VAL A 347 -16.55 -9.86 -2.27
CA VAL A 347 -17.49 -10.52 -3.18
C VAL A 347 -18.88 -10.49 -2.56
N TYR A 348 -19.82 -9.84 -3.24
CA TYR A 348 -21.21 -9.75 -2.82
C TYR A 348 -22.12 -10.66 -3.66
N LYS A 349 -23.19 -11.15 -3.06
CA LYS A 349 -24.29 -11.81 -3.79
C LYS A 349 -25.51 -10.90 -3.71
N ILE A 350 -25.91 -10.34 -4.85
CA ILE A 350 -27.03 -9.41 -4.95
C ILE A 350 -28.19 -10.12 -5.63
N GLY A 351 -29.34 -10.18 -4.97
CA GLY A 351 -30.56 -10.80 -5.49
C GLY A 351 -30.97 -10.16 -6.82
N GLY A 352 -31.25 -10.99 -7.84
CA GLY A 352 -31.63 -10.54 -9.18
C GLY A 352 -30.45 -10.16 -10.10
N ILE A 353 -29.28 -9.83 -9.55
CA ILE A 353 -28.08 -9.45 -10.32
C ILE A 353 -27.09 -10.62 -10.43
N GLY A 354 -26.86 -11.34 -9.34
CA GLY A 354 -25.91 -12.46 -9.27
C GLY A 354 -24.72 -12.17 -8.34
N THR A 355 -23.56 -12.71 -8.68
CA THR A 355 -22.31 -12.53 -7.93
C THR A 355 -21.59 -11.28 -8.45
N VAL A 356 -21.24 -10.36 -7.54
CA VAL A 356 -20.57 -9.10 -7.85
C VAL A 356 -19.28 -9.00 -7.03
N PRO A 357 -18.14 -9.39 -7.62
CA PRO A 357 -16.83 -9.09 -7.07
C PRO A 357 -16.52 -7.59 -7.16
N VAL A 358 -15.80 -7.08 -6.17
CA VAL A 358 -15.34 -5.69 -6.09
C VAL A 358 -13.83 -5.69 -5.92
N GLY A 359 -13.14 -4.81 -6.64
CA GLY A 359 -11.71 -4.62 -6.49
C GLY A 359 -11.15 -3.48 -7.33
N ARG A 360 -9.84 -3.25 -7.19
CA ARG A 360 -9.12 -2.23 -7.94
C ARG A 360 -8.48 -2.85 -9.18
N VAL A 361 -8.65 -2.22 -10.34
CA VAL A 361 -7.89 -2.62 -11.54
C VAL A 361 -6.43 -2.20 -11.34
N GLU A 362 -5.48 -3.13 -11.28
CA GLU A 362 -4.05 -2.81 -11.11
C GLU A 362 -3.33 -2.63 -12.45
N SER A 363 -3.75 -3.40 -13.46
CA SER A 363 -3.24 -3.31 -14.82
C SER A 363 -4.26 -3.79 -15.85
N GLY A 364 -4.09 -3.37 -17.10
CA GLY A 364 -4.99 -3.70 -18.20
C GLY A 364 -6.34 -2.98 -18.12
N ILE A 365 -7.26 -3.37 -19.01
CA ILE A 365 -8.58 -2.75 -19.14
C ILE A 365 -9.64 -3.83 -18.93
N LEU A 366 -10.63 -3.55 -18.08
CA LEU A 366 -11.79 -4.41 -17.92
C LEU A 366 -12.98 -3.81 -18.68
N LYS A 367 -13.65 -4.61 -19.50
CA LYS A 367 -14.85 -4.20 -20.25
C LYS A 367 -15.98 -5.20 -20.04
N PRO A 368 -17.25 -4.77 -20.08
CA PRO A 368 -18.36 -5.67 -20.28
C PRO A 368 -18.14 -6.54 -21.52
N GLY A 369 -18.46 -7.84 -21.43
CA GLY A 369 -18.22 -8.84 -22.46
C GLY A 369 -16.83 -9.48 -22.43
N THR A 370 -15.88 -8.96 -21.63
CA THR A 370 -14.57 -9.60 -21.49
C THR A 370 -14.69 -10.93 -20.75
N ILE A 371 -14.07 -11.97 -21.29
CA ILE A 371 -13.90 -13.25 -20.63
C ILE A 371 -12.73 -13.14 -19.66
N VAL A 372 -12.98 -13.32 -18.37
CA VAL A 372 -11.99 -13.20 -17.30
C VAL A 372 -11.76 -14.54 -16.61
N THR A 373 -10.54 -14.77 -16.14
CA THR A 373 -10.17 -15.94 -15.36
C THR A 373 -9.85 -15.54 -13.93
N PHE A 374 -10.58 -16.11 -12.97
CA PHE A 374 -10.36 -15.95 -11.54
C PHE A 374 -9.29 -16.94 -11.08
N ALA A 375 -8.16 -16.42 -10.65
CA ALA A 375 -7.10 -17.18 -10.00
C ALA A 375 -7.18 -16.99 -8.47
N PRO A 376 -6.79 -17.98 -7.64
CA PRO A 376 -6.14 -19.25 -7.99
C PRO A 376 -7.11 -20.39 -8.39
N VAL A 377 -8.42 -20.17 -8.33
CA VAL A 377 -9.45 -21.21 -8.57
C VAL A 377 -9.55 -21.65 -10.04
N ASN A 378 -8.90 -20.91 -10.94
CA ASN A 378 -8.87 -21.12 -12.38
C ASN A 378 -10.27 -21.23 -13.01
N LEU A 379 -11.20 -20.40 -12.53
CA LEU A 379 -12.57 -20.33 -13.06
C LEU A 379 -12.66 -19.23 -14.10
N THR A 380 -13.19 -19.54 -15.28
CA THR A 380 -13.35 -18.58 -16.36
C THR A 380 -14.83 -18.24 -16.57
N THR A 381 -15.14 -16.96 -16.69
CA THR A 381 -16.51 -16.47 -16.92
C THR A 381 -16.50 -15.15 -17.67
N GLU A 382 -17.66 -14.76 -18.19
CA GLU A 382 -17.86 -13.51 -18.91
C GLU A 382 -18.37 -12.42 -17.95
N VAL A 383 -17.76 -11.24 -18.03
CA VAL A 383 -18.20 -10.06 -17.28
C VAL A 383 -19.40 -9.43 -17.97
N LYS A 384 -20.53 -9.24 -17.26
CA LYS A 384 -21.77 -8.71 -17.84
C LYS A 384 -21.89 -7.20 -17.74
N SER A 385 -21.54 -6.65 -16.61
CA SER A 385 -21.51 -5.21 -16.38
C SER A 385 -20.34 -4.86 -15.48
N VAL A 386 -19.86 -3.63 -15.61
CA VAL A 386 -18.84 -3.04 -14.75
C VAL A 386 -19.42 -1.73 -14.23
N GLU A 387 -19.32 -1.52 -12.93
CA GLU A 387 -19.92 -0.39 -12.23
C GLU A 387 -18.90 0.25 -11.28
N MET A 388 -18.93 1.57 -11.20
CA MET A 388 -18.20 2.36 -10.22
C MET A 388 -19.17 3.35 -9.59
N HIS A 389 -19.28 3.35 -8.27
CA HIS A 389 -20.19 4.24 -7.52
C HIS A 389 -21.66 4.20 -8.00
N HIS A 390 -22.16 3.00 -8.33
CA HIS A 390 -23.52 2.77 -8.85
C HIS A 390 -23.80 3.32 -10.26
N GLU A 391 -22.76 3.74 -10.97
CA GLU A 391 -22.85 4.10 -12.39
C GLU A 391 -22.20 3.03 -13.25
N SER A 392 -22.84 2.69 -14.38
CA SER A 392 -22.30 1.73 -15.33
C SER A 392 -21.16 2.33 -16.14
N LEU A 393 -20.06 1.58 -16.27
CA LEU A 393 -18.88 1.95 -17.02
C LEU A 393 -18.78 1.15 -18.33
N ALA A 394 -18.41 1.82 -19.42
CA ALA A 394 -18.10 1.18 -20.68
C ALA A 394 -16.76 0.43 -20.65
N GLU A 395 -15.79 0.96 -19.91
CA GLU A 395 -14.51 0.33 -19.61
C GLU A 395 -13.98 0.84 -18.27
N ALA A 396 -13.26 -0.02 -17.55
CA ALA A 396 -12.55 0.33 -16.32
C ALA A 396 -11.04 0.28 -16.57
N LEU A 397 -10.37 1.35 -16.16
CA LEU A 397 -8.95 1.56 -16.38
C LEU A 397 -8.14 1.23 -15.12
N PRO A 398 -6.82 1.01 -15.22
CA PRO A 398 -6.00 0.77 -14.04
C PRO A 398 -6.13 1.93 -13.06
N GLY A 399 -6.35 1.61 -11.78
CA GLY A 399 -6.56 2.49 -10.65
C GLY A 399 -8.02 2.71 -10.28
N ASP A 400 -8.98 2.32 -11.12
CA ASP A 400 -10.41 2.41 -10.83
C ASP A 400 -10.84 1.30 -9.86
N ASN A 401 -11.65 1.68 -8.86
CA ASN A 401 -12.28 0.74 -7.93
C ASN A 401 -13.66 0.37 -8.45
N VAL A 402 -13.84 -0.86 -8.93
CA VAL A 402 -15.03 -1.27 -9.65
C VAL A 402 -15.67 -2.52 -9.05
N GLY A 403 -17.00 -2.54 -9.07
CA GLY A 403 -17.79 -3.76 -8.93
C GLY A 403 -18.15 -4.28 -10.32
N PHE A 404 -18.11 -5.59 -10.54
CA PHE A 404 -18.47 -6.13 -11.85
C PHE A 404 -19.31 -7.41 -11.71
N ASN A 405 -20.32 -7.56 -12.57
CA ASN A 405 -21.22 -8.71 -12.51
C ASN A 405 -20.62 -9.88 -13.30
N VAL A 406 -20.57 -11.06 -12.66
CA VAL A 406 -20.23 -12.32 -13.32
C VAL A 406 -21.32 -13.37 -13.14
N LYS A 407 -21.59 -14.12 -14.22
CA LYS A 407 -22.55 -15.24 -14.18
C LYS A 407 -21.84 -16.56 -13.86
N ASN A 408 -22.59 -17.50 -13.29
CA ASN A 408 -22.17 -18.90 -13.06
C ASN A 408 -20.94 -19.08 -12.15
N VAL A 409 -20.71 -18.15 -11.22
CA VAL A 409 -19.67 -18.25 -10.19
C VAL A 409 -20.35 -18.28 -8.82
N ALA A 410 -20.30 -19.43 -8.15
CA ALA A 410 -21.03 -19.71 -6.91
C ALA A 410 -20.14 -19.69 -5.66
#